data_AF-A0A820P495-F1
#
_entry.id   AF-A0A820P495-F1
#
_cell.length_a   1.000
_cell.length_b   1.000
_cell.length_c   1.000
_cell.angle_alpha   90.00
_cell.angle_beta   90.00
_cell.angle_gamma   90.00
#
_symmetry.space_group_name_H-M   'P 1'
#
loop_
_entity.id
_entity.type
_entity.pdbx_description
1 polymer ?
#
loop_
_entity_poly.entity_id
_entity_poly.type
_entity_poly.pdbx_seq_one_letter_code
_entity_poly.pdbx_strand_id
1 'polypeptide(L)'
;AARTFGFVFVNRTQSTITVRLQNKEETYDLLNILDFDNDRKRMSVIVKKGGKIILFCKGADSKIKERLDPSEKDIMAETDEHLNKFATDGLRTLCLAYKELNDGDYNKWAEKLNKAK
;
A
#
# COMPACT_ATOMS: atom_id res chain seq x y z
N ALA A 1 5.50 0.71 15.81
CA ALA A 1 4.31 1.58 15.70
C ALA A 1 3.02 0.77 15.59
N ALA A 2 2.66 0.19 14.43
CA ALA A 2 1.38 -0.52 14.23
C ALA A 2 1.02 -1.54 15.35
N ARG A 3 1.99 -2.36 15.77
CA ARG A 3 1.83 -3.32 16.88
C ARG A 3 1.40 -2.66 18.19
N THR A 4 1.95 -1.49 18.52
CA THR A 4 1.63 -0.72 19.73
C THR A 4 0.17 -0.27 19.75
N PHE A 5 -0.42 -0.08 18.57
CA PHE A 5 -1.83 0.28 18.39
C PHE A 5 -2.75 -0.93 18.19
N GLY A 6 -2.28 -2.16 18.50
CA GLY A 6 -3.10 -3.37 18.41
C GLY A 6 -3.23 -3.97 17.00
N PHE A 7 -2.40 -3.53 16.05
CA PHE A 7 -2.29 -4.09 14.69
C PHE A 7 -0.99 -4.88 14.57
N VAL A 8 -1.04 -6.18 14.85
CA VAL A 8 0.14 -7.02 14.96
C VAL A 8 0.35 -7.79 13.66
N PHE A 9 1.51 -7.61 13.03
CA PHE A 9 1.96 -8.54 12.00
C PHE A 9 2.35 -9.86 12.67
N VAL A 10 1.69 -10.96 12.30
CA VAL A 10 1.90 -12.28 12.93
C VAL A 10 2.92 -13.07 12.13
N ASN A 11 2.65 -13.31 10.85
CA ASN A 11 3.53 -14.08 9.97
C ASN A 11 3.24 -13.76 8.49
N ARG A 12 4.17 -14.12 7.61
CA ARG A 12 4.04 -14.13 6.16
C ARG A 12 4.65 -15.41 5.58
N THR A 13 3.92 -16.05 4.67
CA THR A 13 4.42 -17.11 3.81
C THR A 13 4.65 -16.58 2.39
N GLN A 14 5.00 -17.44 1.43
CA GLN A 14 5.08 -17.02 0.02
C GLN A 14 3.71 -16.62 -0.56
N SER A 15 2.61 -17.14 0.00
CA SER A 15 1.26 -16.96 -0.55
C SER A 15 0.29 -16.27 0.41
N THR A 16 0.68 -15.99 1.65
CA THR A 16 -0.23 -15.40 2.65
C THR A 16 0.45 -14.42 3.59
N ILE A 17 -0.34 -13.49 4.13
CA ILE A 17 0.02 -12.60 5.23
C ILE A 17 -1.03 -12.74 6.33
N THR A 18 -0.59 -13.01 7.56
CA THR A 18 -1.46 -13.05 8.73
C THR A 18 -1.19 -11.87 9.64
N VAL A 19 -2.25 -11.15 9.98
CA VAL A 19 -2.24 -10.01 10.90
C VAL A 19 -3.25 -10.25 12.01
N ARG A 20 -3.01 -9.71 13.19
CA ARG A 20 -3.96 -9.68 14.30
C ARG A 20 -4.44 -8.25 14.46
N LEU A 21 -5.71 -8.03 14.19
CA LEU A 21 -6.39 -6.74 14.32
C LEU A 21 -7.26 -6.82 15.57
N GLN A 22 -6.95 -6.05 16.61
CA GLN A 22 -7.77 -5.98 17.83
C GLN A 22 -8.11 -7.37 18.41
N ASN A 23 -7.10 -8.24 18.55
CA ASN A 23 -7.21 -9.63 19.03
C ASN A 23 -7.88 -10.64 18.10
N LYS A 24 -8.32 -10.23 16.90
CA LYS A 24 -8.81 -11.15 15.87
C LYS A 24 -7.74 -11.38 14.81
N GLU A 25 -7.42 -12.64 14.54
CA GLU A 25 -6.50 -12.98 13.46
C GLU A 25 -7.20 -12.97 12.10
N GLU A 26 -6.52 -12.37 11.14
CA GLU A 26 -6.95 -12.20 9.76
C GLU A 26 -5.83 -12.63 8.83
N THR A 27 -6.13 -13.57 7.95
CA THR A 27 -5.20 -14.01 6.90
C THR A 27 -5.66 -13.47 5.56
N TYR A 28 -4.71 -12.95 4.80
CA TYR A 28 -4.87 -12.42 3.46
C TYR A 28 -4.03 -13.27 2.51
N ASP A 29 -4.57 -13.55 1.32
CA ASP A 29 -3.78 -14.12 0.24
C ASP A 29 -2.85 -13.04 -0.31
N LEU A 30 -1.57 -13.35 -0.40
CA LEU A 30 -0.56 -12.48 -0.97
C LEU A 30 -0.44 -12.78 -2.47
N LEU A 31 -0.95 -11.87 -3.29
CA LEU A 31 -0.96 -12.03 -4.74
C LEU A 31 0.38 -11.60 -5.36
N ASN A 32 0.85 -10.39 -5.02
CA ASN A 32 2.13 -9.89 -5.50
C ASN A 32 2.78 -8.95 -4.49
N ILE A 33 4.10 -8.98 -4.47
CA ILE A 33 4.94 -7.92 -3.89
C ILE A 33 5.62 -7.20 -5.06
N LEU A 34 5.51 -5.88 -5.06
CA LEU A 34 6.25 -5.00 -5.96
C LEU A 34 7.28 -4.26 -5.12
N ASP A 35 8.50 -4.78 -5.09
CA ASP A 35 9.56 -4.29 -4.20
C ASP A 35 9.86 -2.81 -4.39
N PHE A 36 10.52 -2.25 -3.38
CA PHE A 36 11.05 -0.90 -3.48
C PHE A 36 12.12 -0.87 -4.58
N ASP A 37 12.05 0.16 -5.40
CA ASP A 37 13.03 0.42 -6.45
C ASP A 37 13.37 1.91 -6.44
N ASN A 38 14.63 2.26 -6.69
CA ASN A 38 15.13 3.64 -6.60
C ASN A 38 14.51 4.56 -7.67
N ASP A 39 14.15 4.01 -8.83
CA ASP A 39 13.49 4.77 -9.88
C ASP A 39 12.00 4.98 -9.53
N ARG A 40 11.37 3.94 -8.97
CA ARG A 40 9.97 3.98 -8.55
C ARG A 40 9.74 4.79 -7.25
N LYS A 41 10.73 4.84 -6.36
CA LYS A 41 10.71 5.42 -5.00
C LYS A 41 9.50 5.02 -4.15
N ARG A 42 9.00 3.80 -4.36
CA ARG A 42 7.82 3.24 -3.67
C ARG A 42 7.85 1.72 -3.72
N MET A 43 7.12 1.10 -2.81
CA MET A 43 6.82 -0.33 -2.84
C MET A 43 5.31 -0.56 -2.72
N SER A 44 4.85 -1.70 -3.21
CA SER A 44 3.43 -2.05 -3.15
C SER A 44 3.24 -3.53 -2.84
N VAL A 45 2.11 -3.86 -2.24
CA VAL A 45 1.65 -5.24 -2.06
C VAL A 45 0.23 -5.34 -2.58
N ILE A 46 -0.08 -6.45 -3.22
CA ILE A 46 -1.43 -6.77 -3.68
C ILE A 46 -1.88 -7.99 -2.89
N VAL A 47 -3.02 -7.85 -2.21
CA VAL A 47 -3.59 -8.90 -1.36
C VAL A 47 -5.04 -9.17 -1.73
N LYS A 48 -5.52 -10.38 -1.45
CA LYS A 48 -6.92 -10.77 -1.61
C LYS A 48 -7.50 -11.32 -0.31
N LYS A 49 -8.74 -10.94 -0.01
CA LYS A 49 -9.51 -11.50 1.10
C LYS A 49 -11.00 -11.34 0.84
N GLY A 50 -11.77 -12.41 1.02
CA GLY A 50 -13.23 -12.37 0.90
C GLY A 50 -13.71 -11.86 -0.47
N GLY A 51 -13.02 -12.25 -1.56
CA GLY A 51 -13.30 -11.81 -2.92
C GLY A 51 -12.74 -10.44 -3.29
N LYS A 52 -12.32 -9.60 -2.33
CA LYS A 52 -11.77 -8.28 -2.61
C LYS A 52 -10.27 -8.31 -2.83
N ILE A 53 -9.81 -7.65 -3.90
CA ILE A 53 -8.39 -7.44 -4.18
C ILE A 53 -8.02 -6.00 -3.83
N ILE A 54 -6.99 -5.82 -3.02
CA ILE A 54 -6.53 -4.49 -2.60
C ILE A 54 -5.05 -4.35 -2.91
N LEU A 55 -4.70 -3.27 -3.62
CA LEU A 55 -3.34 -2.81 -3.76
C LEU A 55 -3.05 -1.78 -2.67
N PHE A 56 -2.04 -2.03 -1.85
CA PHE A 56 -1.48 -1.05 -0.93
C PHE A 56 -0.14 -0.55 -1.47
N CYS A 57 0.10 0.75 -1.37
CA CYS A 57 1.32 1.40 -1.83
C CYS A 57 1.87 2.33 -0.75
N LYS A 58 3.19 2.28 -0.53
CA LYS A 58 3.89 3.27 0.30
C LYS A 58 5.14 3.77 -0.42
N GLY A 59 5.41 5.07 -0.32
CA GLY A 59 6.57 5.67 -1.00
C GLY A 59 6.74 7.15 -0.72
N ALA A 60 7.64 7.76 -1.49
CA ALA A 60 7.84 9.20 -1.49
C ALA A 60 6.54 9.92 -1.84
N ASP A 61 6.31 11.05 -1.19
CA ASP A 61 5.11 11.87 -1.32
C ASP A 61 4.84 12.26 -2.78
N SER A 62 5.86 12.74 -3.51
CA SER A 62 5.80 13.03 -4.95
C SER A 62 5.30 11.85 -5.77
N LYS A 63 5.77 10.63 -5.48
CA LYS A 63 5.39 9.42 -6.23
C LYS A 63 4.00 8.90 -5.91
N ILE A 64 3.49 9.16 -4.71
CA ILE A 64 2.12 8.82 -4.37
C ILE A 64 1.15 9.86 -4.95
N LYS A 65 1.43 11.15 -4.78
CA LYS A 65 0.60 12.27 -5.27
C LYS A 65 0.32 12.21 -6.77
N GLU A 66 1.35 11.92 -7.58
CA GLU A 66 1.25 11.73 -9.04
C GLU A 66 0.19 10.66 -9.46
N ARG A 67 -0.27 9.80 -8.54
CA ARG A 67 -1.10 8.62 -8.81
C ARG A 67 -2.43 8.62 -8.06
N LEU A 68 -2.73 9.68 -7.30
CA LEU A 68 -4.00 9.81 -6.61
C LEU A 68 -5.10 10.24 -7.59
N ASP A 69 -6.34 9.91 -7.23
CA ASP A 69 -7.50 10.38 -7.98
C ASP A 69 -7.68 11.89 -7.78
N PRO A 70 -7.96 12.69 -8.83
CA PRO A 70 -8.18 14.13 -8.70
C PRO A 70 -9.34 14.54 -7.79
N SER A 71 -10.23 13.61 -7.42
CA SER A 71 -11.30 13.85 -6.44
C SER A 71 -10.78 14.00 -5.00
N GLU A 72 -9.58 13.52 -4.69
CA GLU A 72 -8.99 13.53 -3.34
C GLU A 72 -8.22 14.83 -3.02
N LYS A 73 -8.43 15.90 -3.80
CA LYS A 73 -7.64 17.14 -3.72
C LYS A 73 -7.69 17.82 -2.35
N ASP A 74 -8.84 17.82 -1.70
CA ASP A 74 -9.02 18.53 -0.42
C ASP A 74 -8.22 17.84 0.70
N ILE A 75 -8.34 16.50 0.80
CA ILE A 75 -7.55 15.69 1.74
C ILE A 75 -6.05 15.80 1.42
N MET A 76 -5.70 15.89 0.13
CA MET A 76 -4.32 16.05 -0.30
C MET A 76 -3.74 17.41 0.09
N ALA A 77 -4.51 18.50 0.02
CA ALA A 77 -4.06 19.82 0.44
C ALA A 77 -3.70 19.83 1.95
N GLU A 78 -4.57 19.28 2.80
CA GLU A 78 -4.29 19.16 4.24
C GLU A 78 -3.08 18.25 4.51
N THR A 79 -2.98 17.14 3.78
CA THR A 79 -1.84 16.22 3.91
C THR A 79 -0.52 16.90 3.52
N ASP A 80 -0.52 17.80 2.54
CA ASP A 80 0.66 18.55 2.11
C ASP A 80 1.16 19.53 3.16
N GLU A 81 0.26 20.21 3.86
CA GLU A 81 0.62 21.08 4.98
C GLU A 81 1.33 20.28 6.09
N HIS A 82 0.78 19.11 6.44
CA HIS A 82 1.39 18.21 7.42
C HIS A 82 2.75 17.67 6.99
N LEU A 83 2.89 17.28 5.71
CA LEU A 83 4.17 16.79 5.17
C LEU A 83 5.24 17.88 5.23
N ASN A 84 4.90 19.13 4.88
CA ASN A 84 5.81 20.27 4.96
C ASN A 84 6.25 20.57 6.39
N LYS A 85 5.33 20.49 7.35
CA LYS A 85 5.63 20.64 8.77
C LYS A 85 6.61 19.57 9.24
N PHE A 86 6.33 18.30 8.95
CA PHE A 86 7.21 17.20 9.32
C PHE A 86 8.60 17.30 8.67
N ALA A 87 8.68 17.76 7.43
CA ALA A 87 9.95 18.01 6.76
C ALA A 87 10.75 19.14 7.43
N THR A 88 10.07 20.21 7.86
CA THR A 88 10.67 21.33 8.61
C THR A 88 11.25 20.86 9.94
N ASP A 89 10.58 19.91 10.59
CA ASP A 89 11.05 19.26 11.83
C ASP A 89 12.15 18.19 11.58
N GLY A 90 12.60 18.01 10.33
CA GLY A 90 13.63 17.04 9.96
C GLY A 90 13.17 15.58 9.95
N LEU A 91 11.85 15.34 9.98
CA LEU A 91 11.28 13.99 9.98
C LEU A 91 11.24 13.41 8.57
N ARG A 92 11.55 12.12 8.46
CA ARG A 92 11.33 11.36 7.22
C ARG A 92 9.86 11.00 7.10
N THR A 93 9.24 11.40 6.00
CA THR A 93 7.84 11.13 5.70
C THR A 93 7.70 10.06 4.62
N LEU A 94 6.58 9.32 4.67
CA LEU A 94 6.12 8.45 3.60
C LEU A 94 4.62 8.67 3.44
N CYS A 95 4.15 8.66 2.20
CA CYS A 95 2.71 8.61 1.92
C CYS A 95 2.28 7.15 1.73
N LEU A 96 1.08 6.84 2.21
CA LEU A 96 0.43 5.56 2.05
C LEU A 96 -0.86 5.76 1.26
N ALA A 97 -1.13 4.90 0.30
CA ALA A 97 -2.35 4.91 -0.50
C ALA A 97 -2.82 3.46 -0.75
N TYR A 98 -4.11 3.30 -1.04
CA TYR A 98 -4.64 2.01 -1.45
C TYR A 98 -5.64 2.16 -2.59
N LYS A 99 -5.88 1.07 -3.31
CA LYS A 99 -6.92 0.96 -4.33
C LYS A 99 -7.53 -0.43 -4.30
N GLU A 100 -8.87 -0.50 -4.24
CA GLU A 100 -9.61 -1.74 -4.50
C GLU A 100 -9.57 -2.02 -6.02
N LEU A 101 -9.18 -3.23 -6.39
CA LEU A 101 -9.10 -3.69 -7.77
C LEU A 101 -10.24 -4.66 -8.03
N ASN A 102 -10.91 -4.53 -9.17
CA ASN A 102 -11.77 -5.62 -9.64
C ASN A 102 -10.90 -6.78 -10.14
N ASP A 103 -11.45 -8.00 -10.11
CA ASP A 103 -10.72 -9.20 -10.51
C ASP A 103 -10.22 -9.12 -11.97
N GLY A 104 -10.99 -8.52 -12.88
CA GLY A 104 -10.64 -8.40 -14.29
C GLY A 104 -9.39 -7.56 -14.55
N ASP A 105 -9.29 -6.41 -13.89
CA ASP A 105 -8.15 -5.50 -13.99
C ASP A 105 -6.89 -6.13 -13.39
N TYR A 106 -7.03 -6.80 -12.24
CA TYR A 106 -5.93 -7.53 -11.64
C TYR A 106 -5.44 -8.65 -12.56
N ASN A 107 -6.34 -9.48 -13.11
CA ASN A 107 -5.97 -10.60 -13.97
C ASN A 107 -5.25 -10.12 -15.25
N LYS A 108 -5.79 -9.10 -15.93
CA LYS A 108 -5.14 -8.50 -17.10
C LYS A 108 -3.76 -7.94 -16.78
N TRP A 109 -3.59 -7.32 -15.62
CA TRP A 109 -2.29 -6.80 -15.19
C TRP A 109 -1.31 -7.94 -14.84
N ALA A 110 -1.77 -8.98 -14.13
CA ALA A 110 -0.96 -10.13 -13.74
C ALA A 110 -0.46 -10.92 -14.96
N GLU A 111 -1.29 -11.09 -16.00
CA GLU A 111 -0.87 -11.69 -17.26
C GLU A 111 0.25 -10.91 -17.94
N LYS A 112 0.16 -9.57 -17.97
CA LYS A 112 1.21 -8.71 -18.52
C LYS A 112 2.49 -8.81 -17.71
N LEU A 113 2.39 -8.83 -16.38
CA LEU A 113 3.54 -8.98 -15.50
C LEU A 113 4.25 -10.31 -15.73
N ASN A 114 3.50 -11.41 -15.85
CA ASN A 114 4.08 -12.74 -16.07
C ASN A 114 4.77 -12.86 -17.44
N LYS A 115 4.31 -12.12 -18.45
CA LYS A 115 4.99 -12.05 -19.76
C LYS A 115 6.26 -11.20 -19.77
N ALA A 116 6.38 -10.27 -18.82
CA ALA A 116 7.52 -9.35 -18.71
C ALA A 116 8.58 -9.81 -17.70
N LYS A 117 8.30 -10.88 -16.96
CA LYS A 117 9.27 -11.63 -16.15
C LYS A 117 10.00 -12.63 -17.02
#